data_AF-A0A843DSI3-F1
#
_entry.id   AF-A0A843DSI3-F1
#
_cell.length_a   1.000
_cell.length_b   1.000
_cell.length_c   1.000
_cell.angle_alpha   90.00
_cell.angle_beta   90.00
_cell.angle_gamma   90.00
#
_symmetry.space_group_name_H-M   'P 1'
#
loop_
_entity.id
_entity.type
_entity.pdbx_description
1 polymer ?
#
loop_
_entity_poly.entity_id
_entity_poly.type
_entity_poly.pdbx_seq_one_letter_code
_entity_poly.pdbx_strand_id
1 'polypeptide(L)'
;MDNKVLIAIVAVVAVVAAACGAVVLLNHGDNGGKNTDSSILNVDSPGTIEGGTYQSVIIGPSVGDGTVIMKSVKILGDLIIRGGGSHSVELDSCEVGGTTTVEKEGGEAPRIYANNTQMSSVNAKTDTIIESSGTGGFDSVTASGGADVTVQGSDTKVDSVSMGNGTGLTVNAGSVNDVTMGDGTTMNVADGSVSNVNVGKDCSVTMQIGANGSVDTLTVADNVSVTTSGEQTEAK
;
A
#
# COMPACT_ATOMS: atom_id res chain seq x y z
N MET A 1 -10.16 -5.83 52.64
CA MET A 1 -8.71 -5.56 52.61
C MET A 1 -8.09 -6.56 51.67
N ASP A 2 -7.66 -6.01 50.54
CA ASP A 2 -6.42 -6.30 49.82
C ASP A 2 -6.21 -7.58 48.99
N ASN A 3 -5.97 -7.29 47.69
CA ASN A 3 -4.90 -7.76 46.81
C ASN A 3 -4.90 -9.24 46.37
N LYS A 4 -5.26 -9.54 45.12
CA LYS A 4 -4.51 -9.38 43.84
C LYS A 4 -3.77 -10.66 43.44
N VAL A 5 -4.23 -11.21 42.31
CA VAL A 5 -3.46 -11.76 41.18
C VAL A 5 -2.72 -13.09 41.37
N LEU A 6 -3.18 -14.10 40.63
CA LEU A 6 -2.27 -14.83 39.74
C LEU A 6 -3.00 -15.22 38.45
N ILE A 7 -2.52 -14.64 37.34
CA ILE A 7 -2.87 -14.96 35.97
C ILE A 7 -2.17 -16.28 35.62
N ALA A 8 -2.89 -17.25 35.07
CA ALA A 8 -2.31 -18.32 34.28
C ALA A 8 -3.20 -18.58 33.06
N ILE A 9 -2.66 -18.18 31.91
CA ILE A 9 -3.12 -18.53 30.56
C ILE A 9 -2.91 -20.05 30.37
N VAL A 10 -3.81 -20.69 29.62
CA VAL A 10 -3.62 -21.77 28.62
C VAL A 10 -4.82 -22.72 28.60
N ALA A 11 -5.70 -22.45 27.64
CA ALA A 11 -6.31 -23.34 26.66
C ALA A 11 -6.96 -24.70 27.02
N VAL A 12 -8.11 -24.89 26.33
CA VAL A 12 -8.74 -26.12 25.84
C VAL A 12 -9.92 -26.72 26.63
N VAL A 13 -11.12 -26.24 26.25
CA VAL A 13 -12.36 -26.95 25.86
C VAL A 13 -12.82 -28.17 26.68
N ALA A 14 -14.00 -28.07 27.32
CA ALA A 14 -15.17 -28.95 27.05
C ALA A 14 -16.43 -28.52 27.83
N VAL A 15 -17.57 -28.71 27.17
CA VAL A 15 -18.95 -28.27 27.42
C VAL A 15 -19.66 -29.04 28.54
N VAL A 16 -20.55 -28.37 29.31
CA VAL A 16 -21.78 -28.99 29.84
C VAL A 16 -22.93 -27.96 29.87
N ALA A 17 -24.05 -28.31 29.23
CA ALA A 17 -25.31 -27.58 29.24
C ALA A 17 -26.18 -27.97 30.46
N ALA A 18 -27.00 -27.01 30.95
CA ALA A 18 -28.43 -27.15 31.24
C ALA A 18 -28.90 -26.28 32.44
N ALA A 19 -29.72 -25.26 32.16
CA ALA A 19 -31.05 -25.09 32.76
C ALA A 19 -31.75 -23.90 32.08
N CYS A 20 -32.91 -24.16 31.46
CA CYS A 20 -33.93 -23.20 31.04
C CYS A 20 -33.48 -21.98 30.18
N GLY A 21 -33.77 -22.05 28.87
CA GLY A 21 -34.12 -20.84 28.10
C GLY A 21 -32.98 -19.96 27.58
N ALA A 22 -32.05 -20.52 26.81
CA ALA A 22 -31.40 -19.90 25.64
C ALA A 22 -30.25 -20.81 25.18
N VAL A 23 -30.33 -21.36 23.98
CA VAL A 23 -29.12 -21.83 23.30
C VAL A 23 -28.41 -20.57 22.83
N VAL A 24 -27.46 -20.07 23.62
CA VAL A 24 -26.48 -19.11 23.10
C VAL A 24 -25.48 -19.93 22.30
N LEU A 25 -25.70 -20.01 20.99
CA LEU A 25 -24.64 -20.32 20.06
C LEU A 25 -23.64 -19.15 20.15
N LEU A 26 -22.62 -19.28 21.01
CA LEU A 26 -21.42 -18.46 20.86
C LEU A 26 -20.74 -18.95 19.59
N ASN A 27 -21.10 -18.36 18.46
CA ASN A 27 -20.39 -18.53 17.20
C ASN A 27 -18.97 -17.98 17.41
N HIS A 28 -18.05 -18.85 17.80
CA HIS A 28 -16.62 -18.60 17.66
C HIS A 28 -16.19 -19.17 16.32
N GLY A 29 -15.91 -18.28 15.37
CA GLY A 29 -15.29 -18.59 14.09
C GLY A 29 -16.25 -19.09 13.03
N ASP A 30 -16.86 -18.17 12.30
CA ASP A 30 -17.21 -18.47 10.90
C ASP A 30 -15.91 -18.45 10.08
N ASN A 31 -15.16 -19.56 10.09
CA ASN A 31 -14.01 -19.79 9.23
C ASN A 31 -14.50 -20.25 7.84
N GLY A 32 -15.06 -19.32 7.09
CA GLY A 32 -15.48 -19.57 5.71
C GLY A 32 -16.97 -19.34 5.49
N GLY A 33 -17.42 -18.12 5.71
CA GLY A 33 -18.64 -17.63 5.09
C GLY A 33 -18.46 -17.65 3.57
N LYS A 34 -18.99 -18.68 2.89
CA LYS A 34 -19.28 -18.62 1.46
C LYS A 34 -20.41 -17.62 1.26
N ASN A 35 -20.07 -16.34 1.34
CA ASN A 35 -20.97 -15.25 1.01
C ASN A 35 -21.00 -15.12 -0.52
N THR A 36 -21.94 -15.85 -1.12
CA THR A 36 -22.39 -15.58 -2.48
C THR A 36 -23.29 -14.35 -2.39
N ASP A 37 -22.86 -13.25 -3.02
CA ASP A 37 -23.53 -11.94 -3.14
C ASP A 37 -23.45 -10.94 -1.95
N SER A 38 -22.24 -10.62 -1.46
CA SER A 38 -22.02 -9.34 -0.77
C SER A 38 -21.08 -8.44 -1.55
N SER A 39 -21.65 -7.32 -2.01
CA SER A 39 -21.09 -6.35 -2.94
C SER A 39 -19.87 -5.59 -2.42
N ILE A 40 -19.55 -5.64 -1.12
CA ILE A 40 -18.38 -4.96 -0.53
C ILE A 40 -17.99 -5.70 0.77
N LEU A 41 -16.70 -5.96 0.99
CA LEU A 41 -16.16 -6.39 2.29
C LEU A 41 -15.62 -5.18 3.06
N ASN A 42 -16.12 -4.96 4.28
CA ASN A 42 -15.57 -3.94 5.19
C ASN A 42 -14.68 -4.62 6.23
N VAL A 43 -13.47 -4.11 6.39
CA VAL A 43 -12.46 -4.59 7.35
C VAL A 43 -12.25 -3.51 8.40
N ASP A 44 -12.87 -3.68 9.57
CA ASP A 44 -12.87 -2.66 10.63
C ASP A 44 -11.91 -2.98 11.79
N SER A 45 -11.17 -4.09 11.69
CA SER A 45 -10.16 -4.50 12.68
C SER A 45 -8.96 -5.18 12.02
N PRO A 46 -7.76 -5.07 12.58
CA PRO A 46 -6.58 -5.83 12.12
C PRO A 46 -6.84 -7.34 12.12
N GLY A 47 -6.21 -8.07 11.21
CA GLY A 47 -6.36 -9.52 11.11
C GLY A 47 -6.06 -10.09 9.72
N THR A 48 -6.35 -11.37 9.56
CA THR A 48 -6.13 -12.11 8.31
C THR A 48 -7.46 -12.48 7.67
N ILE A 49 -7.55 -12.30 6.35
CA ILE A 49 -8.66 -12.73 5.50
C ILE A 49 -8.09 -13.74 4.51
N GLU A 50 -8.63 -14.95 4.52
CA GLU A 50 -8.17 -16.03 3.63
C GLU A 50 -9.28 -16.43 2.66
N GLY A 51 -8.97 -16.33 1.36
CA GLY A 51 -9.88 -16.68 0.29
C GLY A 51 -11.08 -15.73 0.14
N GLY A 52 -11.94 -16.07 -0.82
CA GLY A 52 -13.17 -15.34 -1.11
C GLY A 52 -13.07 -14.48 -2.36
N THR A 53 -14.25 -14.10 -2.86
CA THR A 53 -14.39 -13.19 -4.00
C THR A 53 -15.33 -12.06 -3.60
N TYR A 54 -14.85 -10.83 -3.71
CA TYR A 54 -15.57 -9.63 -3.29
C TYR A 54 -15.63 -8.64 -4.44
N GLN A 55 -16.74 -7.92 -4.58
CA GLN A 55 -16.82 -6.88 -5.60
C GLN A 55 -15.94 -5.67 -5.24
N SER A 56 -15.82 -5.33 -3.96
CA SER A 56 -14.85 -4.35 -3.47
C SER A 56 -14.43 -4.69 -2.03
N VAL A 57 -13.29 -4.19 -1.60
CA VAL A 57 -12.83 -4.30 -0.21
C VAL A 57 -12.50 -2.91 0.32
N ILE A 58 -12.93 -2.63 1.54
CA ILE A 58 -12.64 -1.37 2.25
C ILE A 58 -11.94 -1.73 3.55
N ILE A 59 -10.69 -1.29 3.70
CA ILE A 59 -9.97 -1.30 4.97
C ILE A 59 -10.36 -0.01 5.70
N GLY A 60 -11.21 -0.15 6.71
CA GLY A 60 -11.81 0.96 7.43
C GLY A 60 -10.82 1.70 8.35
N PRO A 61 -11.11 2.96 8.70
CA PRO A 61 -10.25 3.77 9.57
C PRO A 61 -10.08 3.17 10.98
N SER A 62 -11.03 2.34 11.43
CA SER A 62 -10.96 1.65 12.73
C SER A 62 -9.81 0.63 12.82
N VAL A 63 -9.20 0.25 11.69
CA VAL A 63 -7.95 -0.54 11.68
C VAL A 63 -6.77 0.25 12.27
N GLY A 64 -6.83 1.59 12.25
CA GLY A 64 -5.76 2.44 12.78
C GLY A 64 -4.45 2.20 12.03
N ASP A 65 -3.35 1.95 12.74
CA ASP A 65 -2.05 1.57 12.17
C ASP A 65 -1.82 0.04 12.17
N GLY A 66 -2.86 -0.75 12.47
CA GLY A 66 -2.77 -2.20 12.55
C GLY A 66 -2.71 -2.90 11.19
N THR A 67 -2.31 -4.17 11.19
CA THR A 67 -2.05 -4.96 9.97
C THR A 67 -3.29 -5.70 9.47
N VAL A 68 -3.52 -5.64 8.17
CA VAL A 68 -4.47 -6.50 7.45
C VAL A 68 -3.68 -7.38 6.48
N ILE A 69 -3.90 -8.69 6.55
CA ILE A 69 -3.30 -9.67 5.64
C ILE A 69 -4.42 -10.32 4.84
N MET A 70 -4.35 -10.23 3.52
CA MET A 70 -5.25 -10.93 2.61
C MET A 70 -4.46 -12.01 1.86
N LYS A 71 -4.97 -13.24 1.89
CA LYS A 71 -4.36 -14.38 1.21
C LYS A 71 -5.34 -14.99 0.22
N SER A 72 -4.94 -15.12 -1.04
CA SER A 72 -5.77 -15.74 -2.08
C SER A 72 -7.16 -15.11 -2.23
N VAL A 73 -7.26 -13.80 -1.99
CA VAL A 73 -8.50 -13.03 -2.11
C VAL A 73 -8.63 -12.49 -3.54
N LYS A 74 -9.83 -12.59 -4.12
CA LYS A 74 -10.16 -11.99 -5.42
C LYS A 74 -11.07 -10.77 -5.23
N ILE A 75 -10.57 -9.59 -5.54
CA ILE A 75 -11.31 -8.33 -5.54
C ILE A 75 -11.64 -7.99 -6.99
N LEU A 76 -12.92 -8.03 -7.37
CA LEU A 76 -13.34 -7.80 -8.76
C LEU A 76 -13.28 -6.32 -9.16
N GLY A 77 -13.42 -5.42 -8.19
CA GLY A 77 -13.34 -3.97 -8.35
C GLY A 77 -12.32 -3.38 -7.40
N ASP A 78 -12.68 -2.30 -6.71
CA ASP A 78 -11.72 -1.47 -5.99
C ASP A 78 -11.32 -2.01 -4.61
N LEU A 79 -10.09 -1.68 -4.22
CA LEU A 79 -9.59 -1.79 -2.86
C LEU A 79 -9.41 -0.38 -2.29
N ILE A 80 -10.09 -0.05 -1.20
CA ILE A 80 -10.01 1.28 -0.56
C ILE A 80 -9.32 1.13 0.78
N ILE A 81 -8.22 1.86 0.98
CA ILE A 81 -7.36 1.80 2.16
C ILE A 81 -7.52 3.10 2.96
N ARG A 82 -8.22 3.02 4.09
CA ARG A 82 -8.41 4.12 5.07
C ARG A 82 -7.79 3.81 6.43
N GLY A 83 -7.26 2.60 6.60
CA GLY A 83 -6.52 2.15 7.77
C GLY A 83 -5.33 1.28 7.37
N GLY A 84 -4.43 1.03 8.31
CA GLY A 84 -3.11 0.44 8.10
C GLY A 84 -1.96 1.40 8.42
N GLY A 85 -0.84 0.92 8.98
CA GLY A 85 0.42 1.67 9.16
C GLY A 85 1.59 1.19 8.26
N SER A 86 2.83 1.43 8.68
CA SER A 86 4.02 1.25 7.82
C SER A 86 4.36 -0.21 7.49
N HIS A 87 3.63 -1.17 8.05
CA HIS A 87 3.85 -2.60 7.88
C HIS A 87 2.59 -3.36 7.42
N SER A 88 1.59 -2.67 6.85
CA SER A 88 0.22 -3.04 7.19
C SER A 88 -0.76 -3.52 6.13
N VAL A 89 -0.55 -3.62 4.83
CA VAL A 89 -1.58 -4.17 3.94
C VAL A 89 -0.92 -5.20 3.06
N GLU A 90 -0.95 -6.44 3.52
CA GLU A 90 -0.31 -7.55 2.83
C GLU A 90 -1.30 -8.24 1.90
N LEU A 91 -0.96 -8.27 0.62
CA LEU A 91 -1.69 -8.96 -0.43
C LEU A 91 -0.83 -10.12 -0.90
N ASP A 92 -1.11 -11.31 -0.38
CA ASP A 92 -0.41 -12.54 -0.75
C ASP A 92 -1.26 -13.34 -1.75
N SER A 93 -0.74 -13.46 -2.97
CA SER A 93 -1.36 -14.24 -4.05
C SER A 93 -2.82 -13.82 -4.33
N CYS A 94 -3.09 -12.51 -4.26
CA CYS A 94 -4.41 -11.94 -4.46
C CYS A 94 -4.61 -11.47 -5.92
N GLU A 95 -5.86 -11.20 -6.27
CA GLU A 95 -6.23 -10.53 -7.53
C GLU A 95 -6.99 -9.25 -7.20
N VAL A 96 -6.54 -8.10 -7.73
CA VAL A 96 -7.24 -6.81 -7.58
C VAL A 96 -7.59 -6.29 -8.97
N GLY A 97 -8.86 -6.38 -9.34
CA GLY A 97 -9.35 -6.04 -10.68
C GLY A 97 -9.59 -4.54 -10.91
N GLY A 98 -9.81 -3.76 -9.85
CA GLY A 98 -10.03 -2.32 -9.91
C GLY A 98 -8.84 -1.50 -9.40
N THR A 99 -9.10 -0.24 -9.07
CA THR A 99 -8.09 0.68 -8.53
C THR A 99 -7.96 0.48 -7.04
N THR A 100 -6.72 0.47 -6.55
CA THR A 100 -6.42 0.59 -5.13
C THR A 100 -6.28 2.06 -4.76
N THR A 101 -7.16 2.57 -3.92
CA THR A 101 -7.12 3.97 -3.46
C THR A 101 -6.65 4.04 -2.02
N VAL A 102 -5.62 4.83 -1.75
CA VAL A 102 -5.14 5.12 -0.39
C VAL A 102 -5.57 6.52 0.01
N GLU A 103 -6.36 6.60 1.08
CA GLU A 103 -6.92 7.85 1.61
C GLU A 103 -7.02 7.77 3.14
N LYS A 104 -5.94 7.33 3.80
CA LYS A 104 -5.87 7.22 5.25
C LYS A 104 -5.64 8.58 5.89
N GLU A 105 -6.47 8.92 6.86
CA GLU A 105 -6.34 10.16 7.62
C GLU A 105 -5.47 9.95 8.87
N GLY A 106 -4.29 10.58 8.88
CA GLY A 106 -3.37 10.59 10.03
C GLY A 106 -2.75 9.22 10.38
N GLY A 107 -1.84 9.22 11.36
CA GLY A 107 -1.10 8.02 11.74
C GLY A 107 0.07 7.73 10.80
N GLU A 108 0.50 6.47 10.78
CA GLU A 108 1.58 6.01 9.90
C GLU A 108 1.10 5.86 8.44
N ALA A 109 1.98 6.11 7.47
CA ALA A 109 1.68 5.86 6.07
C ALA A 109 1.41 4.36 5.83
N PRO A 110 0.30 3.96 5.18
CA PRO A 110 0.04 2.56 4.88
C PRO A 110 1.11 1.99 3.96
N ARG A 111 1.58 0.78 4.29
CA ARG A 111 2.39 -0.02 3.37
C ARG A 111 1.55 -1.05 2.64
N ILE A 112 1.44 -0.91 1.32
CA ILE A 112 0.90 -1.95 0.44
C ILE A 112 2.06 -2.90 0.10
N TYR A 113 2.01 -4.11 0.68
CA TYR A 113 2.96 -5.17 0.40
C TYR A 113 2.33 -6.21 -0.54
N ALA A 114 2.71 -6.17 -1.82
CA ALA A 114 2.17 -7.02 -2.87
C ALA A 114 3.09 -8.24 -3.11
N ASN A 115 2.81 -9.34 -2.43
CA ASN A 115 3.55 -10.60 -2.58
C ASN A 115 2.83 -11.51 -3.58
N ASN A 116 3.47 -11.81 -4.72
CA ASN A 116 2.84 -12.55 -5.82
C ASN A 116 1.48 -11.97 -6.29
N THR A 117 1.29 -10.67 -6.09
CA THR A 117 0.07 -9.94 -6.43
C THR A 117 0.43 -8.80 -7.38
N GLN A 118 -0.20 -8.76 -8.56
CA GLN A 118 -0.05 -7.63 -9.48
C GLN A 118 -1.09 -6.56 -9.17
N MET A 119 -0.65 -5.31 -9.04
CA MET A 119 -1.50 -4.16 -8.76
C MET A 119 -1.59 -3.28 -10.00
N SER A 120 -2.73 -3.30 -10.70
CA SER A 120 -2.86 -2.57 -11.97
C SER A 120 -2.95 -1.04 -11.81
N SER A 121 -3.52 -0.55 -10.71
CA SER A 121 -3.62 0.88 -10.46
C SER A 121 -3.65 1.17 -8.97
N VAL A 122 -2.75 2.05 -8.53
CA VAL A 122 -2.73 2.61 -7.18
C VAL A 122 -2.91 4.12 -7.28
N ASN A 123 -3.86 4.66 -6.54
CA ASN A 123 -4.09 6.09 -6.39
C ASN A 123 -3.82 6.50 -4.94
N ALA A 124 -2.63 7.03 -4.67
CA ALA A 124 -2.22 7.54 -3.38
C ALA A 124 -2.68 9.00 -3.23
N LYS A 125 -3.70 9.22 -2.40
CA LYS A 125 -4.16 10.57 -2.00
C LYS A 125 -3.53 11.04 -0.68
N THR A 126 -2.87 10.13 0.01
CA THR A 126 -2.13 10.33 1.26
C THR A 126 -0.82 9.56 1.18
N ASP A 127 0.12 9.88 2.05
CA ASP A 127 1.43 9.22 2.09
C ASP A 127 1.29 7.70 2.08
N THR A 128 2.03 7.03 1.21
CA THR A 128 1.88 5.60 0.94
C THR A 128 3.23 4.97 0.68
N ILE A 129 3.46 3.80 1.28
CA ILE A 129 4.62 2.95 0.98
C ILE A 129 4.15 1.81 0.07
N ILE A 130 4.90 1.54 -0.99
CA ILE A 130 4.67 0.39 -1.88
C ILE A 130 5.90 -0.51 -1.89
N GLU A 131 5.64 -1.80 -1.78
CA GLU A 131 6.65 -2.85 -1.74
C GLU A 131 6.08 -4.10 -2.42
N SER A 132 6.85 -4.78 -3.27
CA SER A 132 6.45 -6.04 -3.86
C SER A 132 7.56 -7.08 -3.79
N SER A 133 7.16 -8.34 -3.88
CA SER A 133 8.06 -9.48 -3.93
C SER A 133 7.47 -10.62 -4.77
N GLY A 134 8.31 -11.59 -5.10
CA GLY A 134 7.91 -12.71 -5.95
C GLY A 134 7.50 -12.23 -7.36
N THR A 135 6.30 -12.61 -7.81
CA THR A 135 5.74 -12.13 -9.08
C THR A 135 4.90 -10.86 -8.95
N GLY A 136 4.88 -10.22 -7.78
CA GLY A 136 4.11 -9.00 -7.54
C GLY A 136 4.77 -7.74 -8.09
N GLY A 137 3.96 -6.71 -8.32
CA GLY A 137 4.40 -5.44 -8.89
C GLY A 137 3.26 -4.43 -9.01
N PHE A 138 3.58 -3.27 -9.56
CA PHE A 138 2.65 -2.16 -9.73
C PHE A 138 2.69 -1.62 -11.16
N ASP A 139 1.60 -1.69 -11.92
CA ASP A 139 1.57 -1.19 -13.30
C ASP A 139 1.53 0.36 -13.33
N SER A 140 0.68 0.95 -12.49
CA SER A 140 0.53 2.41 -12.43
C SER A 140 0.26 2.89 -11.02
N VAL A 141 1.04 3.89 -10.60
CA VAL A 141 0.91 4.57 -9.32
C VAL A 141 0.71 6.05 -9.58
N THR A 142 -0.33 6.64 -9.01
CA THR A 142 -0.59 8.08 -9.06
C THR A 142 -0.46 8.65 -7.66
N ALA A 143 0.42 9.63 -7.48
CA ALA A 143 0.48 10.45 -6.27
C ALA A 143 -0.35 11.72 -6.50
N SER A 144 -1.26 12.06 -5.59
CA SER A 144 -2.12 13.24 -5.68
C SER A 144 -2.40 13.82 -4.30
N GLY A 145 -3.00 15.02 -4.25
CA GLY A 145 -3.39 15.63 -2.97
C GLY A 145 -2.24 16.03 -2.05
N GLY A 146 -1.01 16.15 -2.59
CA GLY A 146 0.20 16.40 -1.79
C GLY A 146 0.78 15.15 -1.12
N ALA A 147 0.33 13.95 -1.51
CA ALA A 147 0.86 12.69 -1.00
C ALA A 147 2.30 12.43 -1.42
N ASP A 148 3.08 11.84 -0.51
CA ASP A 148 4.39 11.28 -0.83
C ASP A 148 4.31 9.75 -1.00
N VAL A 149 4.84 9.24 -2.12
CA VAL A 149 4.94 7.80 -2.36
C VAL A 149 6.36 7.33 -2.09
N THR A 150 6.51 6.26 -1.31
CA THR A 150 7.79 5.58 -1.10
C THR A 150 7.79 4.21 -1.74
N VAL A 151 8.72 3.97 -2.68
CA VAL A 151 9.04 2.66 -3.22
C VAL A 151 10.17 2.05 -2.40
N GLN A 152 9.96 0.85 -1.88
CA GLN A 152 10.97 0.14 -1.10
C GLN A 152 10.97 -1.36 -1.40
N GLY A 153 11.96 -2.10 -0.92
CA GLY A 153 12.17 -3.51 -1.25
C GLY A 153 12.92 -3.67 -2.57
N SER A 154 14.01 -4.45 -2.58
CA SER A 154 14.86 -4.62 -3.77
C SER A 154 14.15 -5.26 -4.95
N ASP A 155 13.14 -6.07 -4.67
CA ASP A 155 12.39 -6.82 -5.67
C ASP A 155 11.20 -6.03 -6.23
N THR A 156 10.96 -4.82 -5.70
CA THR A 156 9.82 -4.01 -6.08
C THR A 156 9.96 -3.48 -7.49
N LYS A 157 8.92 -3.71 -8.29
CA LYS A 157 8.84 -3.28 -9.68
C LYS A 157 7.62 -2.41 -9.88
N VAL A 158 7.85 -1.21 -10.42
CA VAL A 158 6.81 -0.26 -10.75
C VAL A 158 6.97 0.13 -12.22
N ASP A 159 5.94 -0.07 -13.02
CA ASP A 159 6.01 0.32 -14.43
C ASP A 159 5.91 1.83 -14.57
N SER A 160 4.96 2.48 -13.89
CA SER A 160 4.81 3.93 -13.98
C SER A 160 4.42 4.60 -12.67
N VAL A 161 5.01 5.77 -12.41
CA VAL A 161 4.57 6.71 -11.38
C VAL A 161 4.21 8.05 -12.02
N SER A 162 2.99 8.54 -11.76
CA SER A 162 2.53 9.88 -12.12
C SER A 162 2.43 10.74 -10.87
N MET A 163 3.21 11.80 -10.81
CA MET A 163 3.27 12.71 -9.67
C MET A 163 2.43 13.96 -9.97
N GLY A 164 1.34 14.15 -9.22
CA GLY A 164 0.57 15.38 -9.24
C GLY A 164 1.36 16.57 -8.68
N ASN A 165 0.83 17.77 -8.81
CA ASN A 165 1.56 18.96 -8.35
C ASN A 165 1.84 18.90 -6.84
N GLY A 166 3.05 19.27 -6.45
CA GLY A 166 3.48 19.33 -5.05
C GLY A 166 3.63 17.98 -4.34
N THR A 167 3.58 16.85 -5.05
CA THR A 167 3.77 15.51 -4.46
C THR A 167 5.24 15.07 -4.46
N GLY A 168 5.58 14.13 -3.59
CA GLY A 168 6.90 13.51 -3.53
C GLY A 168 6.93 12.04 -3.99
N LEU A 169 8.10 11.63 -4.47
CA LEU A 169 8.44 10.24 -4.74
C LEU A 169 9.79 9.94 -4.13
N THR A 170 9.86 8.94 -3.26
CA THR A 170 11.11 8.40 -2.76
C THR A 170 11.29 6.97 -3.27
N VAL A 171 12.40 6.68 -3.93
CA VAL A 171 12.78 5.32 -4.36
C VAL A 171 13.92 4.85 -3.48
N ASN A 172 13.57 4.22 -2.36
CA ASN A 172 14.54 3.68 -1.40
C ASN A 172 15.22 2.43 -1.93
N ALA A 173 14.50 1.59 -2.67
CA ALA A 173 15.02 0.41 -3.35
C ALA A 173 14.06 -0.01 -4.47
N GLY A 174 14.44 -1.01 -5.26
CA GLY A 174 13.65 -1.50 -6.37
C GLY A 174 13.85 -0.69 -7.64
N SER A 175 12.93 -0.85 -8.59
CA SER A 175 13.02 -0.23 -9.92
C SER A 175 11.69 0.39 -10.35
N VAL A 176 11.77 1.58 -10.94
CA VAL A 176 10.63 2.28 -11.55
C VAL A 176 10.95 2.53 -13.04
N ASN A 177 10.12 2.08 -13.97
CA ASN A 177 10.43 2.26 -15.39
C ASN A 177 10.20 3.72 -15.82
N ASP A 178 9.02 4.26 -15.56
CA ASP A 178 8.66 5.61 -15.99
C ASP A 178 8.16 6.47 -14.82
N VAL A 179 8.68 7.69 -14.70
CA VAL A 179 8.15 8.71 -13.79
C VAL A 179 7.78 9.95 -14.57
N THR A 180 6.57 10.46 -14.32
CA THR A 180 6.12 11.77 -14.82
C THR A 180 5.98 12.73 -13.66
N MET A 181 6.66 13.87 -13.74
CA MET A 181 6.72 14.89 -12.70
C MET A 181 5.88 16.13 -13.05
N GLY A 182 4.88 16.43 -12.21
CA GLY A 182 4.13 17.69 -12.21
C GLY A 182 4.89 18.85 -11.57
N ASP A 183 4.24 20.02 -11.49
CA ASP A 183 4.86 21.22 -10.94
C ASP A 183 5.07 21.12 -9.42
N GLY A 184 6.19 21.65 -8.91
CA GLY A 184 6.54 21.64 -7.50
C GLY A 184 6.85 20.24 -6.92
N THR A 185 7.06 19.23 -7.76
CA THR A 185 7.30 17.86 -7.31
C THR A 185 8.75 17.63 -6.88
N THR A 186 8.93 16.68 -5.96
CA THR A 186 10.25 16.26 -5.47
C THR A 186 10.45 14.76 -5.65
N MET A 187 11.52 14.36 -6.33
CA MET A 187 11.95 12.97 -6.43
C MET A 187 13.26 12.76 -5.67
N ASN A 188 13.33 11.72 -4.86
CA ASN A 188 14.55 11.25 -4.22
C ASN A 188 14.79 9.78 -4.61
N VAL A 189 15.85 9.49 -5.35
CA VAL A 189 16.27 8.13 -5.70
C VAL A 189 17.45 7.77 -4.80
N ALA A 190 17.19 7.09 -3.68
CA ALA A 190 18.20 6.83 -2.66
C ALA A 190 19.12 5.66 -3.05
N ASP A 191 18.59 4.43 -3.07
CA ASP A 191 19.31 3.21 -3.49
C ASP A 191 18.56 2.40 -4.56
N GLY A 192 17.44 2.91 -5.09
CA GLY A 192 16.72 2.30 -6.21
C GLY A 192 17.14 2.84 -7.57
N SER A 193 16.44 2.41 -8.62
CA SER A 193 16.65 2.90 -9.99
C SER A 193 15.39 3.42 -10.64
N VAL A 194 15.54 4.42 -11.50
CA VAL A 194 14.48 4.94 -12.37
C VAL A 194 14.98 4.96 -13.81
N SER A 195 14.28 4.35 -14.75
CA SER A 195 14.75 4.35 -16.15
C SER A 195 14.47 5.67 -16.86
N ASN A 196 13.23 6.16 -16.81
CA ASN A 196 12.85 7.40 -17.49
C ASN A 196 12.17 8.36 -16.53
N VAL A 197 12.63 9.61 -16.51
CA VAL A 197 11.97 10.72 -15.84
C VAL A 197 11.52 11.74 -16.88
N ASN A 198 10.23 12.08 -16.88
CA ASN A 198 9.62 13.04 -17.77
C ASN A 198 9.08 14.24 -16.97
N VAL A 199 9.62 15.42 -17.20
CA VAL A 199 9.15 16.64 -16.53
C VAL A 199 8.22 17.44 -17.45
N GLY A 200 7.03 17.76 -16.97
CA GLY A 200 6.02 18.53 -17.70
C GLY A 200 6.45 19.96 -18.06
N LYS A 201 5.74 20.58 -18.99
CA LYS A 201 5.98 21.98 -19.42
C LYS A 201 5.72 22.94 -18.28
N ASP A 202 6.48 24.03 -18.21
CA ASP A 202 6.29 25.10 -17.22
C ASP A 202 6.34 24.59 -15.75
N CYS A 203 7.03 23.47 -15.51
CA CYS A 203 7.19 22.89 -14.17
C CYS A 203 8.50 23.35 -13.51
N SER A 204 8.49 23.46 -12.18
CA SER A 204 9.69 23.51 -11.34
C SER A 204 9.77 22.25 -10.48
N VAL A 205 10.84 21.47 -10.61
CA VAL A 205 11.01 20.19 -9.90
C VAL A 205 12.35 20.08 -9.19
N THR A 206 12.38 19.25 -8.14
CA THR A 206 13.60 18.88 -7.43
C THR A 206 13.88 17.40 -7.59
N MET A 207 15.12 17.04 -7.90
CA MET A 207 15.59 15.66 -7.92
C MET A 207 16.85 15.50 -7.08
N GLN A 208 16.85 14.47 -6.24
CA GLN A 208 18.02 14.07 -5.45
C GLN A 208 18.36 12.62 -5.76
N ILE A 209 19.62 12.36 -6.14
CA ILE A 209 20.12 11.02 -6.44
C ILE A 209 21.17 10.65 -5.40
N GLY A 210 20.87 9.63 -4.60
CA GLY A 210 21.76 9.07 -3.60
C GLY A 210 22.97 8.37 -4.21
N ALA A 211 23.92 7.98 -3.37
CA ALA A 211 25.19 7.37 -3.81
C ALA A 211 24.99 6.06 -4.60
N ASN A 212 23.95 5.30 -4.28
CA ASN A 212 23.61 4.05 -4.97
C ASN A 212 22.36 4.17 -5.86
N GLY A 213 21.76 5.36 -5.94
CA GLY A 213 20.58 5.61 -6.76
C GLY A 213 20.97 5.87 -8.20
N SER A 214 20.07 5.55 -9.14
CA SER A 214 20.30 5.86 -10.56
C SER A 214 19.05 6.37 -11.28
N VAL A 215 19.28 7.29 -12.22
CA VAL A 215 18.30 7.70 -13.24
C VAL A 215 18.97 7.53 -14.60
N ASP A 216 18.38 6.74 -15.49
CA ASP A 216 19.01 6.49 -16.80
C ASP A 216 18.77 7.64 -17.78
N THR A 217 17.52 8.10 -17.89
CA THR A 217 17.12 9.16 -18.82
C THR A 217 16.27 10.21 -18.12
N LEU A 218 16.62 11.48 -18.30
CA LEU A 218 15.81 12.63 -17.91
C LEU A 218 15.38 13.40 -19.17
N THR A 219 14.08 13.47 -19.40
CA THR A 219 13.45 14.27 -20.46
C THR A 219 12.79 15.49 -19.87
N VAL A 220 13.15 16.65 -20.38
CA VAL A 220 12.71 17.96 -19.87
C VAL A 220 11.96 18.70 -20.98
N ALA A 221 10.72 19.10 -20.70
CA ALA A 221 9.92 19.91 -21.63
C ALA A 221 10.33 21.40 -21.63
N ASP A 222 9.62 22.22 -22.41
CA ASP A 222 9.89 23.67 -22.49
C ASP A 222 9.63 24.39 -21.15
N ASN A 223 10.43 25.43 -20.88
CA ASN A 223 10.33 26.31 -19.71
C ASN A 223 10.37 25.59 -18.34
N VAL A 224 11.15 24.51 -18.23
CA VAL A 224 11.28 23.77 -16.97
C VAL A 224 12.47 24.24 -16.16
N SER A 225 12.29 24.32 -14.84
CA SER A 225 13.37 24.47 -13.87
C SER A 225 13.62 23.14 -13.17
N VAL A 226 14.83 22.59 -13.30
CA VAL A 226 15.24 21.35 -12.63
C VAL A 226 16.34 21.67 -11.63
N THR A 227 16.09 21.38 -10.35
CA THR A 227 17.14 21.44 -9.31
C THR A 227 17.60 20.02 -9.00
N THR A 228 18.87 19.71 -9.26
CA THR A 228 19.46 18.39 -8.99
C THR A 228 20.51 18.45 -7.89
N SER A 229 20.59 17.41 -7.05
CA SER A 229 21.73 17.17 -6.15
C SER A 229 22.06 15.67 -6.08
N GLY A 230 23.33 15.30 -5.93
CA GLY A 230 23.75 13.89 -5.91
C GLY A 230 25.07 13.61 -6.65
N GLU A 231 25.61 12.41 -6.48
CA GLU A 231 26.95 12.03 -7.00
C GLU A 231 26.96 11.65 -8.50
N GLN A 232 25.81 11.31 -9.11
CA GLN A 232 25.73 10.77 -10.48
C GLN A 232 25.06 11.73 -11.50
N THR A 233 25.29 13.03 -11.40
CA THR A 233 24.66 14.01 -12.31
C THR A 233 25.55 14.28 -13.53
N GLU A 234 25.54 13.41 -14.55
CA GLU A 234 26.02 13.77 -15.89
C GLU A 234 24.82 13.95 -16.84
N ALA A 235 24.44 15.20 -17.09
CA ALA A 235 23.52 15.54 -18.17
C ALA A 235 24.23 15.30 -19.52
N LYS A 236 23.70 14.39 -20.35
CA LYS A 236 24.09 14.24 -21.75
C LYS A 236 23.20 15.07 -22.66
#